data_AF-A0A022PKJ6-F1
#
_entry.id   AF-A0A022PKJ6-F1
#
_cell.length_a   1.000
_cell.length_b   1.000
_cell.length_c   1.000
_cell.angle_alpha   90.00
_cell.angle_beta   90.00
_cell.angle_gamma   90.00
#
_symmetry.space_group_name_H-M   'P 1'
#
loop_
_entity.id
_entity.type
_entity.pdbx_description
1 polymer ?
#
loop_
_entity_poly.entity_id
_entity_poly.type
_entity_poly.pdbx_seq_one_letter_code
_entity_poly.pdbx_strand_id
1 'polypeptide(L)'
;MGSLSELVSVEIDVPSGSKLTLSQPEEYPAQLIEALVSLFSQRKPVRRAFIIQVYDKNVDENPNLLIGLEINGTADEIEQLIHEAGTIACEYTSEEEPIDFCLVDEKESGISHYLIQHTQPFYQRKLGSWLRGSIPVMNK
;
A
#
# COMPACT_ATOMS: atom_id res chain seq x y z
N MET A 1 25.43 -27.29 6.31
CA MET A 1 25.43 -25.84 6.60
C MET A 1 25.08 -25.14 5.30
N GLY A 2 23.79 -24.93 5.05
CA GLY A 2 23.29 -24.32 3.81
C GLY A 2 23.39 -22.80 3.91
N SER A 3 23.95 -22.20 2.88
CA SER A 3 24.15 -20.76 2.70
C SER A 3 22.83 -20.00 2.85
N LEU A 4 22.85 -18.92 3.63
CA LEU A 4 21.83 -17.87 3.60
C LEU A 4 21.81 -17.31 2.18
N SER A 5 20.65 -17.36 1.53
CA SER A 5 20.40 -16.74 0.23
C SER A 5 20.62 -15.24 0.36
N GLU A 6 21.60 -14.70 -0.37
CA GLU A 6 21.71 -13.27 -0.66
C GLU A 6 20.37 -12.78 -1.20
N LEU A 7 19.77 -11.82 -0.51
CA LEU A 7 18.70 -11.00 -1.08
C LEU A 7 19.33 -10.17 -2.20
N VAL A 8 19.21 -10.66 -3.43
CA VAL A 8 19.67 -9.95 -4.62
C VAL A 8 18.66 -8.86 -4.92
N SER A 9 19.00 -7.61 -4.59
CA SER A 9 18.28 -6.46 -5.13
C SER A 9 18.49 -6.41 -6.63
N VAL A 10 17.42 -6.55 -7.41
CA VAL A 10 17.45 -6.39 -8.86
C VAL A 10 16.94 -5.00 -9.18
N GLU A 11 17.78 -4.19 -9.81
CA GLU A 11 17.37 -2.91 -10.39
C GLU A 11 16.90 -3.18 -11.82
N ILE A 12 15.66 -2.80 -12.13
CA ILE A 12 15.06 -2.98 -13.47
C ILE A 12 14.76 -1.60 -14.02
N ASP A 13 15.42 -1.24 -15.13
CA ASP A 13 15.08 -0.05 -15.91
C ASP A 13 13.73 -0.26 -16.59
N VAL A 14 12.70 0.44 -16.12
CA VAL A 14 11.39 0.46 -16.76
C VAL A 14 11.49 1.32 -18.03
N PRO A 15 11.24 0.76 -19.24
CA PRO A 15 11.38 1.52 -20.48
C PRO A 15 10.50 2.78 -20.51
N SER A 16 11.06 3.87 -21.03
CA SER A 16 10.29 5.09 -21.26
C SER A 16 9.12 4.81 -22.21
N GLY A 17 7.89 5.09 -21.76
CA GLY A 17 6.65 4.81 -22.49
C GLY A 17 5.86 3.60 -21.97
N SER A 18 6.37 2.86 -20.98
CA SER A 18 5.58 1.86 -20.24
C SER A 18 4.35 2.48 -19.61
N LYS A 19 3.23 1.75 -19.62
CA LYS A 19 1.93 2.22 -19.14
C LYS A 19 1.39 1.27 -18.09
N LEU A 20 1.34 1.76 -16.86
CA LEU A 20 0.60 1.10 -15.79
C LEU A 20 -0.85 1.59 -15.80
N THR A 21 -1.78 0.64 -15.67
CA THR A 21 -3.18 0.96 -15.40
C THR A 21 -3.39 1.00 -13.89
N LEU A 22 -3.95 2.09 -13.37
CA LEU A 22 -4.33 2.23 -11.97
C LEU A 22 -5.86 2.19 -11.87
N SER A 23 -6.38 1.32 -11.01
CA SER A 23 -7.82 1.18 -10.77
C SER A 23 -8.13 0.87 -9.32
N GLN A 24 -9.37 1.09 -8.90
CA GLN A 24 -9.84 0.55 -7.62
C GLN A 24 -10.00 -0.97 -7.74
N PRO A 25 -9.77 -1.76 -6.67
CA PRO A 25 -10.04 -3.19 -6.69
C PRO A 25 -11.52 -3.47 -6.97
N GLU A 26 -11.79 -4.45 -7.85
CA GLU A 26 -13.16 -4.92 -8.08
C GLU A 26 -13.71 -5.61 -6.82
N GLU A 27 -12.85 -6.36 -6.13
CA GLU A 27 -13.12 -7.00 -4.85
C GLU A 27 -12.06 -6.56 -3.82
N TYR A 28 -12.52 -6.02 -2.69
CA TYR A 28 -11.64 -5.58 -1.62
C TYR A 28 -11.33 -6.74 -0.66
N PRO A 29 -10.04 -7.06 -0.39
CA PRO A 29 -9.66 -8.15 0.50
C PRO A 29 -9.91 -7.78 1.96
N ALA A 30 -11.14 -8.03 2.43
CA ALA A 30 -11.61 -7.54 3.73
C ALA A 30 -10.73 -7.98 4.91
N GLN A 31 -10.25 -9.22 4.91
CA GLN A 31 -9.44 -9.77 6.01
C GLN A 31 -8.05 -9.13 6.07
N LEU A 32 -7.39 -8.93 4.91
CA LEU A 32 -6.14 -8.19 4.80
C LEU A 32 -6.32 -6.74 5.30
N ILE A 33 -7.38 -6.07 4.84
CA ILE A 33 -7.68 -4.69 5.23
C ILE A 33 -7.88 -4.60 6.74
N GLU A 34 -8.64 -5.51 7.34
CA GLU A 34 -8.85 -5.55 8.80
C GLU A 34 -7.55 -5.76 9.57
N ALA A 35 -6.68 -6.68 9.10
CA ALA A 35 -5.38 -6.93 9.70
C ALA A 35 -4.44 -5.71 9.62
N LEU A 36 -4.37 -5.07 8.45
CA LEU A 36 -3.57 -3.86 8.25
C LEU A 36 -4.11 -2.67 9.06
N VAL A 37 -5.43 -2.49 9.14
CA VAL A 37 -6.05 -1.46 9.99
C VAL A 37 -5.69 -1.68 11.46
N SER A 38 -5.71 -2.94 11.93
CA SER A 38 -5.29 -3.29 13.29
C SER A 38 -3.83 -2.90 13.55
N LEU A 39 -2.92 -3.23 12.63
CA LEU A 39 -1.51 -2.82 12.69
C LEU A 39 -1.38 -1.29 12.72
N PHE A 40 -1.95 -0.59 11.74
CA PHE A 40 -1.78 0.85 11.55
C PHE A 40 -2.37 1.68 12.70
N SER A 41 -3.45 1.19 13.32
CA SER A 41 -4.03 1.83 14.51
C SER A 41 -3.05 1.90 15.70
N GLN A 42 -2.10 0.97 15.76
CA GLN A 42 -1.08 0.89 16.81
C GLN A 42 0.22 1.62 16.44
N ARG A 43 0.33 2.14 15.21
CA ARG A 43 1.55 2.76 14.67
C ARG A 43 1.31 4.26 14.42
N LYS A 44 1.79 5.09 15.35
CA LYS A 44 1.66 6.56 15.34
C LYS A 44 2.22 7.27 14.09
N PRO A 45 3.11 6.69 13.27
CA PRO A 45 3.51 7.32 12.02
C PRO A 45 2.47 7.27 10.89
N VAL A 46 1.59 6.25 10.82
CA VAL A 46 0.69 6.03 9.65
C VAL A 46 -0.50 7.02 9.56
N ARG A 47 -0.48 7.96 8.64
CA ARG A 47 -1.54 8.97 8.51
C ARG A 47 -2.74 8.43 7.72
N ARG A 48 -2.47 7.89 6.54
CA ARG A 48 -3.44 7.30 5.63
C ARG A 48 -2.86 6.05 4.99
N ALA A 49 -3.72 5.08 4.68
CA ALA A 49 -3.39 3.94 3.82
C ALA A 49 -4.46 3.77 2.75
N PHE A 50 -4.01 3.44 1.55
CA PHE A 50 -4.81 3.33 0.34
C PHE A 50 -4.59 1.96 -0.30
N ILE A 51 -5.57 1.46 -1.03
CA ILE A 51 -5.47 0.20 -1.78
C ILE A 51 -5.99 0.41 -3.19
N ILE A 52 -5.19 0.00 -4.17
CA ILE A 52 -5.53 0.01 -5.59
C ILE A 52 -5.08 -1.29 -6.25
N GLN A 53 -5.52 -1.48 -7.49
CA GLN A 53 -4.91 -2.42 -8.42
C GLN A 53 -3.97 -1.66 -9.37
N VAL A 54 -2.83 -2.28 -9.66
CA VAL A 54 -1.86 -1.84 -10.65
C VAL A 54 -1.71 -2.95 -11.68
N TYR A 55 -1.76 -2.60 -12.96
CA TYR A 55 -1.66 -3.60 -14.02
C TYR A 55 -0.72 -3.14 -15.13
N ASP A 56 0.40 -3.83 -15.30
CA ASP A 56 1.19 -3.79 -16.53
C ASP A 56 0.75 -4.91 -17.47
N LYS A 57 -0.07 -4.57 -18.45
CA LYS A 57 -0.61 -5.50 -19.44
C LYS A 57 0.45 -6.22 -20.29
N ASN A 58 1.69 -5.75 -20.26
CA ASN A 58 2.78 -6.34 -21.03
C ASN A 58 3.62 -7.34 -20.21
N VAL A 59 3.47 -7.31 -18.89
CA VAL A 59 4.31 -8.08 -17.95
C VAL A 59 3.46 -9.02 -17.10
N ASP A 60 2.37 -8.50 -16.55
CA ASP A 60 1.54 -9.23 -15.61
C ASP A 60 0.43 -10.00 -16.32
N GLU A 61 0.09 -11.19 -15.79
CA GLU A 61 -1.10 -11.91 -16.22
C GLU A 61 -2.37 -11.25 -15.66
N ASN A 62 -2.33 -10.88 -14.37
CA ASN A 62 -3.42 -10.23 -13.64
C ASN A 62 -2.95 -8.92 -12.97
N PRO A 63 -3.87 -7.99 -12.65
CA PRO A 63 -3.53 -6.82 -11.84
C PRO A 63 -3.04 -7.22 -10.44
N ASN A 64 -1.98 -6.59 -9.96
CA ASN A 64 -1.47 -6.75 -8.60
C ASN A 64 -2.12 -5.73 -7.66
N LEU A 65 -2.24 -6.07 -6.37
CA LEU A 65 -2.67 -5.12 -5.36
C LEU A 65 -1.49 -4.25 -4.93
N LEU A 66 -1.72 -2.94 -4.82
CA LEU A 66 -0.75 -2.00 -4.28
C LEU A 66 -1.34 -1.28 -3.07
N ILE A 67 -0.63 -1.35 -1.95
CA ILE A 67 -0.90 -0.61 -0.73
C ILE A 67 -0.02 0.64 -0.67
N GLY A 68 -0.65 1.81 -0.76
CA GLY A 68 0.02 3.10 -0.59
C GLY A 68 -0.05 3.57 0.86
N LEU A 69 1.09 3.90 1.46
CA LEU A 69 1.18 4.38 2.84
C LEU A 69 1.67 5.83 2.90
N GLU A 70 0.83 6.73 3.41
CA GLU A 70 1.27 8.06 3.79
C GLU A 70 1.72 8.02 5.26
N ILE A 71 3.03 8.15 5.49
CA ILE A 71 3.66 7.97 6.79
C ILE A 71 4.42 9.24 7.17
N ASN A 72 4.33 9.63 8.44
CA ASN A 72 5.17 10.67 9.03
C ASN A 72 5.94 10.08 10.22
N GLY A 73 7.15 9.60 9.98
CA GLY A 73 8.03 8.96 10.94
C GLY A 73 9.48 9.02 10.50
N THR A 74 10.38 8.48 11.31
CA THR A 74 11.81 8.31 10.94
C THR A 74 11.97 7.21 9.89
N ALA A 75 13.14 7.14 9.24
CA ALA A 75 13.45 6.07 8.28
C ALA A 75 13.30 4.68 8.92
N ASP A 76 13.84 4.50 10.12
CA ASP A 76 13.74 3.23 10.86
C ASP A 76 12.28 2.86 11.20
N GLU A 77 11.45 3.84 11.58
CA GLU A 77 10.03 3.61 11.84
C GLU A 77 9.28 3.20 10.56
N ILE A 78 9.65 3.77 9.42
CA ILE A 78 9.06 3.43 8.11
C ILE A 78 9.48 2.02 7.69
N GLU A 79 10.78 1.69 7.77
CA GLU A 79 11.30 0.37 7.40
C GLU A 79 10.67 -0.73 8.25
N GLN A 80 10.62 -0.53 9.58
CA GLN A 80 9.98 -1.48 10.48
C GLN A 80 8.50 -1.67 10.14
N LEU A 81 7.78 -0.58 9.85
CA LEU A 81 6.38 -0.66 9.50
C LEU A 81 6.15 -1.39 8.17
N ILE A 82 6.95 -1.12 7.14
CA ILE A 82 6.86 -1.81 5.84
C ILE A 82 7.12 -3.30 6.04
N HIS A 83 8.13 -3.67 6.84
CA HIS A 83 8.42 -5.07 7.13
C HIS A 83 7.26 -5.77 7.86
N GLU A 84 6.68 -5.14 8.90
CA GLU A 84 5.54 -5.69 9.62
C GLU A 84 4.30 -5.82 8.72
N ALA A 85 4.01 -4.81 7.91
CA ALA A 85 2.88 -4.82 6.98
C ALA A 85 3.06 -5.88 5.87
N GLY A 86 4.27 -6.03 5.34
CA GLY A 86 4.61 -7.07 4.37
C GLY A 86 4.47 -8.47 4.98
N THR A 87 4.89 -8.66 6.23
CA THR A 87 4.69 -9.94 6.94
C THR A 87 3.21 -10.29 7.07
N ILE A 88 2.36 -9.33 7.42
CA ILE A 88 0.91 -9.52 7.46
C ILE A 88 0.39 -9.86 6.06
N ALA A 89 0.80 -9.12 5.02
CA ALA A 89 0.33 -9.34 3.65
C ALA A 89 0.63 -10.76 3.15
N CYS A 90 1.79 -11.32 3.49
CA CYS A 90 2.15 -12.72 3.19
C CYS A 90 1.17 -13.76 3.74
N GLU A 91 0.41 -13.46 4.80
CA GLU A 91 -0.62 -14.36 5.34
C GLU A 91 -1.89 -14.41 4.46
N TYR A 92 -2.08 -13.44 3.57
CA TYR A 92 -3.29 -13.26 2.76
C TYR A 92 -3.05 -13.33 1.24
N THR A 93 -1.83 -13.66 0.81
CA THR A 93 -1.47 -13.74 -0.61
C THR A 93 -0.85 -15.08 -0.97
N SER A 94 -0.99 -15.49 -2.23
CA SER A 94 -0.17 -16.53 -2.85
C SER A 94 1.13 -15.93 -3.41
N GLU A 95 2.07 -16.78 -3.83
CA GLU A 95 3.29 -16.34 -4.52
C GLU A 95 2.99 -15.72 -5.90
N GLU A 96 1.83 -16.02 -6.48
CA GLU A 96 1.41 -15.61 -7.83
C GLU A 96 0.65 -14.28 -7.84
N GLU A 97 0.20 -13.79 -6.68
CA GLU A 97 -0.65 -12.58 -6.56
C GLU A 97 -0.04 -11.55 -5.59
N PRO A 98 1.22 -11.13 -5.76
CA PRO A 98 1.92 -10.31 -4.77
C PRO A 98 1.16 -9.03 -4.41
N ILE A 99 1.28 -8.65 -3.14
CA ILE A 99 0.79 -7.36 -2.63
C ILE A 99 1.98 -6.44 -2.49
N ASP A 100 2.02 -5.43 -3.35
CA ASP A 100 3.06 -4.41 -3.34
C ASP A 100 2.79 -3.31 -2.30
N PHE A 101 3.85 -2.66 -1.85
CA PHE A 101 3.79 -1.51 -0.97
C PHE A 101 4.56 -0.33 -1.54
N CYS A 102 4.00 0.88 -1.42
CA CYS A 102 4.71 2.11 -1.73
C CYS A 102 4.47 3.19 -0.67
N LEU A 103 5.41 4.13 -0.59
CA LEU A 103 5.21 5.36 0.17
C LEU A 103 4.45 6.37 -0.68
N VAL A 104 3.60 7.14 -0.01
CA VAL A 104 2.76 8.18 -0.63
C VAL A 104 3.17 9.54 -0.09
N ASP A 105 3.58 10.44 -0.98
CA ASP A 105 3.85 11.85 -0.68
C ASP A 105 2.92 12.75 -1.51
N GLU A 106 2.25 13.70 -0.86
CA GLU A 106 1.35 14.65 -1.50
C GLU A 106 2.01 15.55 -2.56
N LYS A 107 3.34 15.66 -2.52
CA LYS A 107 4.13 16.44 -3.47
C LYS A 107 4.49 15.66 -4.73
N GLU A 108 4.29 14.35 -4.74
CA GLU A 108 4.65 13.49 -5.87
C GLU A 108 3.49 13.34 -6.86
N SER A 109 3.86 13.30 -8.15
CA SER A 109 2.93 12.98 -9.25
C SER A 109 2.78 11.46 -9.43
N GLY A 110 2.00 11.02 -10.42
CA GLY A 110 1.86 9.59 -10.72
C GLY A 110 1.00 8.86 -9.69
N ILE A 111 1.53 7.79 -9.10
CA ILE A 111 0.80 6.90 -8.19
C ILE A 111 0.34 7.65 -6.93
N SER A 112 1.23 8.41 -6.29
CA SER A 112 0.89 9.21 -5.10
C SER A 112 -0.27 10.17 -5.37
N HIS A 113 -0.22 10.89 -6.50
CA HIS A 113 -1.31 11.76 -6.94
C HIS A 113 -2.62 11.00 -7.16
N TYR A 114 -2.57 9.85 -7.85
CA TYR A 114 -3.76 9.03 -8.09
C TYR A 114 -4.41 8.57 -6.78
N LEU A 115 -3.62 8.01 -5.87
CA LEU A 115 -4.10 7.53 -4.58
C LEU A 115 -4.77 8.66 -3.78
N ILE A 116 -4.14 9.83 -3.69
CA ILE A 116 -4.66 10.93 -2.87
C ILE A 116 -5.88 11.60 -3.48
N GLN A 117 -5.90 11.82 -4.81
CA GLN A 117 -6.91 12.66 -5.46
C GLN A 117 -8.07 11.87 -6.06
N HIS A 118 -7.87 10.59 -6.36
CA HIS A 118 -8.84 9.78 -7.11
C HIS A 118 -9.32 8.52 -6.37
N THR A 119 -8.87 8.32 -5.13
CA THR A 119 -9.31 7.19 -4.28
C THR A 119 -9.69 7.66 -2.87
N GLN A 120 -10.15 6.73 -2.04
CA GLN A 120 -10.38 6.96 -0.61
C GLN A 120 -9.46 6.06 0.21
N PRO A 121 -8.88 6.57 1.31
CA PRO A 121 -8.07 5.73 2.17
C PRO A 121 -8.95 4.69 2.89
N PHE A 122 -8.52 3.43 2.92
CA PHE A 122 -9.17 2.40 3.73
C PHE A 122 -8.82 2.55 5.22
N TYR A 123 -7.72 3.23 5.52
CA TYR A 123 -7.33 3.63 6.87
C TYR A 123 -6.97 5.10 6.88
N GLN A 124 -7.56 5.86 7.81
CA GLN A 124 -7.15 7.22 8.10
C GLN A 124 -7.09 7.42 9.61
N ARG A 125 -5.92 7.83 10.10
CA ARG A 125 -5.78 8.15 11.52
C ARG A 125 -6.70 9.33 11.86
N LYS A 126 -7.57 9.11 12.85
CA LYS A 126 -8.43 10.16 13.38
C LYS A 126 -7.57 11.24 14.01
N LEU A 127 -7.66 12.46 13.49
CA LEU A 127 -7.20 13.66 14.19
C LEU A 127 -8.11 13.83 15.41
N GLY A 128 -7.53 13.89 16.62
CA GLY A 128 -8.29 13.84 17.88
C GLY A 128 -9.47 14.80 17.90
N SER A 129 -10.67 14.29 18.21
CA SER A 129 -12.02 14.87 18.44
C SER A 129 -12.51 16.18 17.75
N TRP A 130 -11.68 16.97 17.08
CA TRP A 130 -12.00 18.31 16.58
C TRP A 130 -12.53 18.31 15.13
N LEU A 131 -12.45 17.19 14.40
CA LEU A 131 -12.84 17.12 12.97
C LEU A 131 -13.91 16.06 12.64
N ARG A 132 -14.82 15.70 13.57
CA ARG A 132 -15.87 14.68 13.33
C ARG A 132 -16.91 15.03 12.24
N GLY A 133 -16.75 16.13 11.50
CA GLY A 133 -17.79 16.68 10.64
C GLY A 133 -17.80 16.25 9.16
N SER A 134 -16.75 15.63 8.61
CA SER A 134 -16.60 15.71 7.14
C SER A 134 -15.92 14.55 6.41
N ILE A 135 -15.81 13.34 6.98
CA ILE A 135 -15.30 12.20 6.19
C ILE A 135 -16.29 11.02 6.24
N PRO A 136 -16.91 10.65 5.11
CA PRO A 136 -17.65 9.40 5.02
C PRO A 136 -16.63 8.26 5.09
N VAL A 137 -16.57 7.59 6.23
CA VAL A 137 -15.93 6.28 6.33
C VAL A 137 -16.90 5.30 5.68
N MET A 138 -16.44 4.53 4.69
CA MET A 138 -17.21 3.42 4.12
C MET A 138 -17.53 2.43 5.25
N ASN A 139 -18.77 2.49 5.75
CA ASN A 139 -19.38 1.38 6.46
C ASN A 139 -20.12 0.56 5.40
N LYS A 140 -19.88 -0.75 5.41
CA LYS A 140 -20.59 -1.77 4.62
C LYS A 140 -22.11 -1.59 4.70
#